data_AF-A0A0Q8QU88-F1
#
_entry.id   AF-A0A0Q8QU88-F1
#
_cell.length_a   1.000
_cell.length_b   1.000
_cell.length_c   1.000
_cell.angle_alpha   90.00
_cell.angle_beta   90.00
_cell.angle_gamma   90.00
#
_symmetry.space_group_name_H-M   'P 1'
#
loop_
_entity.id
_entity.type
_entity.pdbx_description
1 polymer ?
#
loop_
_entity_poly.entity_id
_entity_poly.type
_entity_poly.pdbx_seq_one_letter_code
_entity_poly.pdbx_strand_id
1 'polypeptide(L)'
;MADARPEPSMEDILASIKRIISDDQSPPPQAAAPSPIRQEPPSAPPRSVGAPLPGWPRPQSPPESILELTDRVPSRVPDRTADAVPPPRPAPAPAAAPEPAAPVQRAVDRLRHAEAEMVQPAAPRPVPRDLMPRTPTPRPTGGDMTLDALVRDALQPLLADWIERNLPDMVERLVQAEIRRMMDKDS
;
A
#
# COMPACT_ATOMS: atom_id res chain seq x y z
N MET A 1 8.86 -45.06 2.96
CA MET A 1 9.36 -44.14 1.92
C MET A 1 8.18 -43.25 1.57
N ALA A 2 8.27 -41.94 1.85
CA ALA A 2 7.17 -41.01 1.63
C ALA A 2 7.20 -40.54 0.17
N ASP A 3 6.11 -40.77 -0.55
CA ASP A 3 5.88 -40.25 -1.90
C ASP A 3 5.98 -38.72 -1.89
N ALA A 4 7.12 -38.20 -2.35
CA ALA A 4 7.25 -36.82 -2.75
C ALA A 4 6.45 -36.64 -4.05
N ARG A 5 5.18 -36.25 -3.93
CA ARG A 5 4.41 -35.75 -5.07
C ARG A 5 5.23 -34.59 -5.64
N PRO A 6 5.65 -34.62 -6.91
CA PRO A 6 6.39 -33.52 -7.49
C PRO A 6 5.53 -32.27 -7.35
N GLU A 7 6.05 -31.24 -6.67
CA GLU A 7 5.39 -29.95 -6.66
C GLU A 7 5.21 -29.52 -8.13
N PRO A 8 3.98 -29.21 -8.57
CA PRO A 8 3.72 -28.97 -9.98
C PRO A 8 4.60 -27.81 -10.46
N SER A 9 5.21 -27.98 -11.65
CA SER A 9 6.01 -26.91 -12.25
C SER A 9 5.10 -25.70 -12.50
N MET A 10 5.68 -24.50 -12.48
CA MET A 10 4.98 -23.26 -12.82
C MET A 10 4.23 -23.38 -14.17
N GLU A 11 4.79 -24.15 -15.09
CA GLU A 11 4.23 -24.48 -16.40
C GLU A 11 2.92 -25.27 -16.29
N ASP A 12 2.86 -26.24 -15.37
CA ASP A 12 1.69 -27.09 -15.12
C ASP A 12 0.57 -26.27 -14.47
N ILE A 13 0.92 -25.37 -13.56
CA ILE A 13 -0.03 -24.45 -12.92
C ILE A 13 -0.66 -23.54 -14.00
N LEU A 14 0.16 -22.97 -14.89
CA LEU A 14 -0.32 -22.11 -15.97
C LEU A 14 -1.12 -22.88 -17.03
N ALA A 15 -0.72 -24.12 -17.34
CA ALA A 15 -1.45 -24.99 -18.25
C ALA A 15 -2.83 -25.39 -17.69
N SER A 16 -2.92 -25.66 -16.39
CA SER A 16 -4.18 -26.00 -15.72
C SER A 16 -5.16 -24.82 -15.72
N ILE A 17 -4.68 -23.60 -15.42
CA ILE A 17 -5.50 -22.38 -15.48
C ILE A 17 -5.98 -22.12 -16.91
N LYS A 18 -5.08 -22.25 -17.90
CA LYS A 18 -5.43 -22.07 -19.32
C LYS A 18 -6.47 -23.09 -19.81
N ARG A 19 -6.39 -24.34 -19.36
CA ARG A 19 -7.35 -25.39 -19.70
C ARG A 19 -8.73 -25.10 -19.14
N ILE A 20 -8.83 -24.71 -17.86
CA ILE A 20 -10.12 -24.41 -17.21
C ILE A 20 -10.81 -23.22 -17.89
N ILE A 21 -10.09 -22.16 -18.20
CA ILE A 21 -10.65 -20.97 -18.87
C ILE A 21 -11.09 -21.28 -20.30
N SER A 22 -10.39 -22.18 -20.99
CA SER A 22 -10.75 -22.59 -22.36
C SER A 22 -11.97 -23.53 -22.39
N ASP A 23 -12.13 -24.38 -21.38
CA ASP A 23 -13.22 -25.36 -21.26
C ASP A 23 -14.55 -24.69 -20.84
N ASP A 24 -14.48 -23.65 -20.00
CA ASP A 24 -15.63 -22.89 -19.48
C ASP A 24 -16.30 -21.98 -20.52
N GLN A 25 -15.71 -21.81 -21.72
CA GLN A 25 -16.29 -21.04 -22.82
C GLN A 25 -17.21 -21.86 -23.75
N SER A 26 -17.69 -23.03 -23.31
CA SER A 26 -18.69 -23.80 -24.05
C SER A 26 -20.07 -23.14 -23.95
N PRO A 27 -20.73 -22.79 -25.06
CA PRO A 27 -22.07 -22.19 -25.01
C PRO A 27 -23.07 -23.17 -24.39
N PRO A 28 -24.08 -22.69 -23.64
CA PRO A 28 -25.15 -23.55 -23.16
C PRO A 28 -25.82 -24.25 -24.35
N PRO A 29 -26.21 -25.53 -24.24
CA PRO A 29 -26.91 -26.22 -25.31
C PRO A 29 -28.16 -25.43 -25.68
N GLN A 30 -28.25 -25.06 -26.96
CA GLN A 30 -29.38 -24.37 -27.55
C GLN A 30 -30.59 -25.32 -27.51
N ALA A 31 -31.35 -25.27 -26.42
CA ALA A 31 -32.60 -25.99 -26.29
C ALA A 31 -33.65 -25.31 -27.16
N ALA A 32 -34.17 -26.09 -28.10
CA ALA A 32 -35.25 -25.74 -29.02
C ALA A 32 -36.41 -25.02 -28.31
N ALA A 33 -36.96 -24.01 -28.97
CA ALA A 33 -38.19 -23.33 -28.55
C ALA A 33 -39.35 -24.33 -28.40
N PRO A 34 -40.08 -24.35 -27.28
CA PRO A 34 -41.37 -25.02 -27.21
C PRO A 34 -42.51 -24.05 -27.55
N SER A 35 -43.34 -24.44 -28.52
CA SER A 35 -44.69 -23.92 -28.74
C SER A 35 -45.54 -23.97 -27.46
N PRO A 36 -46.53 -23.08 -27.26
CA PRO A 36 -47.16 -22.86 -25.97
C PRO A 36 -48.10 -24.02 -25.63
N ILE A 37 -47.69 -24.86 -24.69
CA ILE A 37 -48.60 -25.77 -23.98
C ILE A 37 -49.34 -24.89 -22.97
N ARG A 38 -50.65 -24.72 -23.18
CA ARG A 38 -51.55 -24.16 -22.16
C ARG A 38 -51.55 -25.11 -20.96
N GLN A 39 -50.80 -24.76 -19.91
CA GLN A 39 -50.79 -25.48 -18.65
C GLN A 39 -51.62 -24.69 -17.63
N GLU A 40 -52.72 -25.29 -17.22
CA GLU A 40 -53.43 -24.96 -15.98
C GLU A 40 -52.42 -25.00 -14.82
N PRO A 41 -52.40 -24.00 -13.91
CA PRO A 41 -51.35 -23.92 -12.90
C PRO A 41 -51.43 -25.15 -11.98
N PRO A 42 -50.35 -25.94 -11.83
CA PRO A 42 -50.32 -26.97 -10.82
C PRO A 42 -50.39 -26.30 -9.45
N SER A 43 -51.35 -26.74 -8.62
CA SER A 43 -51.42 -26.37 -7.22
C SER A 43 -50.05 -26.68 -6.58
N ALA A 44 -49.31 -25.63 -6.24
CA ALA A 44 -48.01 -25.78 -5.61
C ALA A 44 -48.20 -26.44 -4.24
N PRO A 45 -47.42 -27.48 -3.87
CA PRO A 45 -47.40 -27.91 -2.48
C PRO A 45 -46.95 -26.71 -1.62
N PRO A 46 -47.45 -26.58 -0.37
CA PRO A 46 -46.95 -25.54 0.51
C PRO A 46 -45.44 -25.70 0.58
N ARG A 47 -44.69 -24.67 0.17
CA ARG A 47 -43.26 -24.60 0.43
C ARG A 47 -43.10 -24.75 1.94
N SER A 48 -42.69 -25.93 2.39
CA SER A 48 -42.06 -26.07 3.68
C SER A 48 -40.85 -25.15 3.63
N VAL A 49 -40.98 -23.99 4.27
CA VAL A 49 -39.87 -23.08 4.52
C VAL A 49 -38.78 -23.95 5.13
N GLY A 50 -37.74 -24.21 4.35
CA GLY A 50 -36.63 -25.03 4.79
C GLY A 50 -36.16 -24.50 6.14
N ALA A 51 -35.92 -25.40 7.08
CA ALA A 51 -35.28 -25.04 8.34
C ALA A 51 -34.08 -24.13 8.02
N PRO A 52 -33.88 -23.03 8.75
CA PRO A 52 -32.78 -22.13 8.47
C PRO A 52 -31.49 -22.94 8.44
N LEU A 53 -30.72 -22.81 7.36
CA LEU A 53 -29.33 -23.23 7.39
C LEU A 53 -28.69 -22.61 8.65
N PRO A 54 -27.87 -23.34 9.41
CA PRO A 54 -27.17 -22.75 10.56
C PRO A 54 -26.44 -21.51 10.06
N GLY A 55 -26.95 -20.34 10.44
CA GLY A 55 -26.29 -19.09 10.15
C GLY A 55 -24.92 -19.13 10.81
N TRP A 56 -23.92 -18.57 10.15
CA TRP A 56 -22.64 -18.30 10.80
C TRP A 56 -22.95 -17.56 12.11
N PRO A 57 -22.38 -17.98 13.26
CA PRO A 57 -22.70 -17.36 14.53
C PRO A 57 -22.35 -15.88 14.43
N ARG A 58 -23.38 -15.04 14.38
CA ARG A 58 -23.21 -13.60 14.43
C ARG A 58 -22.73 -13.28 15.84
N PRO A 59 -21.55 -12.65 16.03
CA PRO A 59 -21.12 -12.24 17.36
C PRO A 59 -22.21 -11.32 17.93
N GLN A 60 -22.80 -11.74 19.06
CA GLN A 60 -23.94 -11.06 19.69
C GLN A 60 -23.53 -9.80 20.46
N SER A 61 -22.27 -9.42 20.37
CA SER A 61 -21.75 -8.13 20.80
C SER A 61 -20.59 -7.77 19.87
N PRO A 62 -20.46 -6.51 19.44
CA PRO A 62 -19.18 -6.07 18.91
C PRO A 62 -18.12 -6.38 19.99
N PRO A 63 -16.92 -6.85 19.63
CA PRO A 63 -15.85 -6.81 20.61
C PRO A 63 -15.72 -5.32 21.00
N GLU A 64 -15.92 -4.99 22.27
CA GLU A 64 -15.58 -3.68 22.88
C GLU A 64 -14.05 -3.40 22.81
N SER A 65 -13.35 -4.06 21.90
CA SER A 65 -11.96 -3.91 21.57
C SER A 65 -11.78 -4.33 20.10
N ILE A 66 -12.44 -3.59 19.21
CA ILE A 66 -11.80 -3.32 17.91
C ILE A 66 -10.59 -2.47 18.28
N LEU A 67 -9.39 -3.01 18.06
CA LEU A 67 -8.16 -2.24 18.24
C LEU A 67 -8.22 -1.05 17.27
N GLU A 68 -8.61 0.11 17.77
CA GLU A 68 -8.47 1.36 17.04
C GLU A 68 -6.98 1.51 16.73
N LEU A 69 -6.62 1.69 15.46
CA LEU A 69 -5.23 1.71 15.00
C LEU A 69 -4.40 2.86 15.62
N THR A 70 -5.06 3.75 16.35
CA THR A 70 -4.52 4.84 17.15
C THR A 70 -4.14 4.44 18.57
N ASP A 71 -4.59 3.29 19.06
CA ASP A 71 -4.30 2.80 20.41
C ASP A 71 -2.86 2.27 20.48
N ARG A 72 -2.06 2.88 21.36
CA ARG A 72 -0.63 2.62 21.45
C ARG A 72 -0.41 1.36 22.29
N VAL A 73 0.03 0.27 21.67
CA VAL A 73 0.39 -0.97 22.37
C VAL A 73 1.34 -0.65 23.52
N PRO A 74 1.02 -1.02 24.78
CA PRO A 74 1.92 -0.79 25.90
C PRO A 74 3.21 -1.57 25.64
N SER A 75 4.31 -0.83 25.43
CA SER A 75 5.64 -1.38 25.26
C SER A 75 6.13 -1.92 26.60
N ARG A 76 5.63 -3.09 27.00
CA ARG A 76 6.16 -3.82 28.15
C ARG A 76 7.45 -4.49 27.71
N VAL A 77 8.52 -3.72 27.64
CA VAL A 77 9.87 -4.30 27.70
C VAL A 77 9.99 -4.86 29.12
N PRO A 78 10.16 -6.18 29.31
CA PRO A 78 10.45 -6.70 30.63
C PRO A 78 11.69 -6.00 31.15
N ASP A 79 11.57 -5.38 32.31
CA ASP A 79 12.63 -4.71 33.03
C ASP A 79 13.76 -5.73 33.20
N ARG A 80 14.78 -5.66 32.34
CA ARG A 80 16.04 -6.36 32.57
C ARG A 80 16.62 -5.65 33.78
N THR A 81 16.36 -6.26 34.93
CA THR A 81 17.07 -6.07 36.19
C THR A 81 18.43 -5.46 35.93
N ALA A 82 18.59 -4.24 36.43
CA ALA A 82 19.79 -3.45 36.35
C ALA A 82 20.99 -4.25 36.86
N ASP A 83 21.70 -4.90 35.94
CA ASP A 83 23.09 -5.27 36.17
C ASP A 83 23.90 -3.98 36.05
N ALA A 84 24.62 -3.65 37.12
CA ALA A 84 25.26 -2.36 37.31
C ALA A 84 26.28 -2.08 36.20
N VAL A 85 26.01 -1.06 35.38
CA VAL A 85 27.01 -0.49 34.47
C VAL A 85 28.15 0.10 35.32
N PRO A 86 29.41 -0.32 35.16
CA PRO A 86 30.53 0.29 35.89
C PRO A 86 30.66 1.77 35.50
N PRO A 87 31.06 2.67 36.41
CA PRO A 87 31.13 4.09 36.11
C PRO A 87 32.11 4.38 34.95
N PRO A 88 31.79 5.31 34.05
CA PRO A 88 32.67 5.67 32.94
C PRO A 88 33.97 6.28 33.47
N ARG A 89 35.12 5.88 32.92
CA ARG A 89 36.40 6.56 33.19
C ARG A 89 36.32 8.01 32.68
N PRO A 90 36.98 8.98 33.34
CA PRO A 90 37.02 10.35 32.85
C PRO A 90 37.70 10.40 31.47
N ALA A 91 37.02 11.02 30.52
CA ALA A 91 37.54 11.27 29.18
C ALA A 91 38.70 12.28 29.25
N PRO A 92 39.74 12.16 28.38
CA PRO A 92 40.77 13.19 28.27
C PRO A 92 40.14 14.52 27.84
N ALA A 93 40.64 15.62 28.42
CA ALA A 93 40.15 16.97 28.16
C ALA A 93 40.18 17.30 26.65
N PRO A 94 39.20 18.06 26.13
CA PRO A 94 39.16 18.41 24.71
C PRO A 94 40.39 19.25 24.37
N ALA A 95 41.22 18.74 23.46
CA ALA A 95 42.21 19.56 22.78
C ALA A 95 41.47 20.67 22.03
N ALA A 96 41.90 21.92 22.22
CA ALA A 96 41.32 23.08 21.58
C ALA A 96 41.28 22.90 20.05
N ALA A 97 40.07 22.79 19.50
CA ALA A 97 39.86 22.87 18.06
C ALA A 97 40.05 24.33 17.61
N PRO A 98 40.64 24.58 16.42
CA PRO A 98 40.75 25.94 15.90
C PRO A 98 39.36 26.50 15.59
N GLU A 99 39.13 27.77 15.91
CA GLU A 99 37.87 28.46 15.62
C GLU A 99 37.46 28.27 14.14
N PRO A 100 36.23 27.80 13.86
CA PRO A 100 35.77 27.68 12.51
C PRO A 100 35.41 29.07 11.97
N ALA A 101 36.06 29.46 10.86
CA ALA A 101 35.51 30.48 9.98
C ALA A 101 34.02 30.19 9.70
N ALA A 102 33.22 31.26 9.66
CA ALA A 102 31.76 31.24 9.64
C ALA A 102 31.19 30.12 8.75
N PRO A 103 30.28 29.28 9.27
CA PRO A 103 29.81 28.05 8.61
C PRO A 103 29.20 28.31 7.22
N VAL A 104 28.69 29.52 6.99
CA VAL A 104 28.15 29.98 5.70
C VAL A 104 29.24 30.02 4.62
N GLN A 105 30.45 30.49 4.95
CA GLN A 105 31.51 30.65 3.96
C GLN A 105 32.04 29.29 3.48
N ARG A 106 32.17 28.33 4.41
CA ARG A 106 32.49 26.94 4.04
C ARG A 106 31.40 26.29 3.19
N ALA A 107 30.12 26.61 3.42
CA ALA A 107 29.04 26.07 2.60
C ALA A 107 29.09 26.65 1.17
N VAL A 108 29.36 27.95 1.03
CA VAL A 108 29.53 28.62 -0.26
C VAL A 108 30.75 28.08 -1.02
N ASP A 109 31.87 27.86 -0.35
CA ASP A 109 33.07 27.30 -0.98
C ASP A 109 32.87 25.85 -1.44
N ARG A 110 32.14 25.03 -0.66
CA ARG A 110 31.78 23.66 -1.08
C ARG A 110 30.87 23.65 -2.29
N LEU A 111 29.90 24.56 -2.37
CA LEU A 111 29.00 24.65 -3.52
C LEU A 111 29.78 25.03 -4.79
N ARG A 112 30.67 26.04 -4.70
CA ARG A 112 31.53 26.44 -5.82
C ARG A 112 32.46 25.33 -6.28
N HIS A 113 32.97 24.52 -5.36
CA HIS A 113 33.82 23.39 -5.70
C HIS A 113 33.04 22.27 -6.40
N ALA A 114 31.81 21.99 -5.94
CA ALA A 114 30.91 21.02 -6.57
C ALA A 114 30.49 21.46 -7.99
N GLU A 115 30.19 22.75 -8.19
CA GLU A 115 29.87 23.27 -9.52
C GLU A 115 31.06 23.17 -10.49
N ALA A 116 32.28 23.45 -10.02
CA ALA A 116 33.50 23.29 -10.82
C ALA A 116 33.78 21.81 -11.19
N GLU A 117 33.44 20.88 -10.30
CA GLU A 117 33.58 19.44 -10.53
C GLU A 117 32.50 18.91 -11.51
N MET A 118 31.29 19.46 -11.48
CA MET A 118 30.19 19.12 -12.39
C MET A 118 30.41 19.61 -13.83
N VAL A 119 31.30 20.58 -14.07
CA VAL A 119 31.66 21.08 -15.42
C VAL A 119 32.70 20.19 -16.12
N GLN A 120 33.22 19.15 -15.45
CA GLN A 120 34.03 18.14 -16.12
C GLN A 120 33.15 16.97 -16.57
N PRO A 121 33.12 16.59 -17.87
CA PRO A 121 32.45 15.38 -18.29
C PRO A 121 33.26 14.17 -17.80
N ALA A 122 33.00 13.73 -16.57
CA ALA A 122 33.47 12.46 -16.07
C ALA A 122 32.81 11.36 -16.92
N ALA A 123 33.61 10.72 -17.78
CA ALA A 123 33.16 9.61 -18.60
C ALA A 123 32.49 8.53 -17.71
N PRO A 124 31.27 8.08 -18.03
CA PRO A 124 30.55 7.15 -17.18
C PRO A 124 31.24 5.80 -17.19
N ARG A 125 31.65 5.31 -16.01
CA ARG A 125 32.04 3.91 -15.82
C ARG A 125 30.82 3.02 -16.10
N PRO A 126 30.93 1.98 -16.93
CA PRO A 126 29.82 1.08 -17.20
C PRO A 126 29.49 0.27 -15.95
N VAL A 127 28.34 0.55 -15.33
CA VAL A 127 27.74 -0.36 -14.36
C VAL A 127 27.05 -1.50 -15.12
N PRO A 128 27.31 -2.77 -14.78
CA PRO A 128 26.63 -3.90 -15.40
C PRO A 128 25.13 -3.81 -15.14
N ARG A 129 24.36 -3.88 -16.23
CA ARG A 129 22.90 -3.64 -16.28
C ARG A 129 22.06 -4.64 -15.47
N ASP A 130 22.69 -5.67 -14.93
CA ASP A 130 22.08 -6.72 -14.10
C ASP A 130 21.99 -6.36 -12.60
N LEU A 131 22.73 -5.34 -12.14
CA LEU A 131 22.72 -4.93 -10.72
C LEU A 131 21.82 -3.72 -10.44
N MET A 132 21.21 -3.13 -11.47
CA MET A 132 20.21 -2.08 -11.26
C MET A 132 18.85 -2.73 -10.97
N PRO A 133 18.18 -2.42 -9.84
CA PRO A 133 16.76 -2.71 -9.71
C PRO A 133 16.07 -2.00 -10.88
N ARG A 134 15.49 -2.79 -11.79
CA ARG A 134 14.73 -2.25 -12.91
C ARG A 134 13.48 -1.61 -12.34
N THR A 135 13.55 -0.33 -11.97
CA THR A 135 12.38 0.52 -11.92
C THR A 135 11.81 0.50 -13.33
N PRO A 136 10.61 -0.05 -13.58
CA PRO A 136 10.04 -0.04 -14.91
C PRO A 136 9.76 1.42 -15.27
N THR A 137 10.69 2.04 -15.99
CA THR A 137 10.42 3.29 -16.70
C THR A 137 9.29 3.00 -17.68
N PRO A 138 8.13 3.68 -17.60
CA PRO A 138 7.05 3.46 -18.55
C PRO A 138 7.58 3.82 -19.94
N ARG A 139 7.81 2.78 -20.75
CA ARG A 139 8.11 2.95 -22.16
C ARG A 139 6.78 3.31 -22.83
N PRO A 140 6.70 4.40 -23.62
CA PRO A 140 5.55 4.65 -24.47
C PRO A 140 5.61 3.65 -25.62
N THR A 141 5.25 2.41 -25.33
CA THR A 141 4.90 1.43 -26.36
C THR A 141 3.44 1.69 -26.64
N GLY A 142 3.14 2.19 -27.84
CA GLY A 142 1.76 2.29 -28.32
C GLY A 142 1.07 0.93 -28.15
N GLY A 143 -0.06 0.94 -27.45
CA GLY A 143 -0.70 -0.27 -26.92
C GLY A 143 -1.43 0.00 -25.61
N ASP A 144 -2.34 0.97 -25.64
CA ASP A 144 -3.65 0.97 -24.98
C ASP A 144 -3.71 0.52 -23.51
N MET A 145 -3.72 1.55 -22.64
CA MET A 145 -4.27 1.52 -21.29
C MET A 145 -3.55 0.60 -20.28
N THR A 146 -2.62 1.19 -19.53
CA THR A 146 -2.08 0.53 -18.34
C THR A 146 -3.20 0.36 -17.30
N LEU A 147 -3.12 -0.71 -16.49
CA LEU A 147 -4.04 -0.91 -15.36
C LEU A 147 -4.05 0.30 -14.43
N ASP A 148 -2.89 0.96 -14.25
CA ASP A 148 -2.79 2.20 -13.50
C ASP A 148 -3.64 3.33 -14.10
N ALA A 149 -3.66 3.47 -15.43
CA ALA A 149 -4.51 4.46 -16.09
C ALA A 149 -6.00 4.16 -15.90
N LEU A 150 -6.42 2.90 -15.96
CA LEU A 150 -7.81 2.49 -15.67
C LEU A 150 -8.20 2.72 -14.22
N VAL A 151 -7.33 2.35 -13.29
CA VAL A 151 -7.58 2.51 -11.85
C VAL A 151 -7.65 4.00 -11.51
N ARG A 152 -6.77 4.82 -12.10
CA ARG A 152 -6.80 6.27 -11.94
C ARG A 152 -8.09 6.87 -12.50
N ASP A 153 -8.49 6.49 -13.72
CA ASP A 153 -9.72 6.96 -14.34
C ASP A 153 -10.96 6.58 -13.51
N ALA A 154 -10.97 5.37 -12.93
CA ALA A 154 -12.05 4.92 -12.05
C ALA A 154 -12.06 5.59 -10.67
N LEU A 155 -10.89 5.88 -10.08
CA LEU A 155 -10.77 6.47 -8.74
C LEU A 155 -10.86 7.99 -8.73
N GLN A 156 -10.49 8.66 -9.83
CA GLN A 156 -10.51 10.12 -9.94
C GLN A 156 -11.86 10.75 -9.58
N PRO A 157 -13.02 10.30 -10.11
CA PRO A 157 -14.30 10.94 -9.79
C PRO A 157 -14.69 10.73 -8.32
N LEU A 158 -14.38 9.59 -7.72
CA LEU A 158 -14.68 9.29 -6.32
C LEU A 158 -13.84 10.16 -5.37
N LEU A 159 -12.56 10.34 -5.69
CA LEU A 159 -11.67 11.21 -4.93
C LEU A 159 -12.04 12.68 -5.10
N ALA A 160 -12.44 13.11 -6.29
CA ALA A 160 -12.87 14.49 -6.54
C ALA A 160 -14.12 14.84 -5.72
N ASP A 161 -15.18 14.02 -5.79
CA ASP A 161 -16.41 14.22 -5.00
C ASP A 161 -16.14 14.19 -3.49
N TRP A 162 -15.24 13.31 -3.04
CA TRP A 162 -14.82 13.30 -1.64
C TRP A 162 -14.07 14.57 -1.25
N ILE A 163 -13.11 15.03 -2.06
CA ILE A 163 -12.36 16.26 -1.78
C ILE A 163 -13.33 17.43 -1.75
N GLU A 164 -14.22 17.60 -2.72
CA GLU A 164 -15.18 18.72 -2.73
C GLU A 164 -16.04 18.78 -1.46
N ARG A 165 -16.45 17.62 -0.93
CA ARG A 165 -17.26 17.53 0.30
C ARG A 165 -16.46 17.76 1.58
N ASN A 166 -15.19 17.38 1.62
CA ASN A 166 -14.38 17.39 2.84
C ASN A 166 -13.38 18.56 2.90
N LEU A 167 -13.07 19.19 1.77
CA LEU A 167 -12.12 20.32 1.69
C LEU A 167 -12.53 21.51 2.56
N PRO A 168 -13.81 21.94 2.61
CA PRO A 168 -14.19 23.10 3.41
C PRO A 168 -13.83 22.93 4.90
N ASP A 169 -14.19 21.80 5.51
CA ASP A 169 -13.88 21.50 6.91
C ASP A 169 -12.36 21.44 7.17
N MET A 170 -11.61 20.79 6.29
CA MET A 170 -10.15 20.71 6.42
C MET A 170 -9.49 22.08 6.38
N VAL A 171 -9.95 22.97 5.51
CA VAL A 171 -9.44 24.34 5.39
C VAL A 171 -9.81 25.16 6.61
N GLU A 172 -11.07 25.10 7.09
CA GLU A 172 -11.49 25.81 8.30
C GLU A 172 -10.63 25.45 9.50
N ARG A 173 -10.37 24.16 9.70
CA ARG A 173 -9.52 23.66 10.79
C ARG A 173 -8.07 24.14 10.66
N LEU A 174 -7.51 24.13 9.44
CA LEU A 174 -6.14 24.60 9.20
C LEU A 174 -6.02 26.11 9.39
N VAL A 175 -7.01 26.89 8.92
CA VAL A 175 -7.05 28.35 9.10
C VAL A 175 -7.21 28.71 10.57
N GLN A 176 -8.10 28.04 11.32
CA GLN A 176 -8.23 28.25 12.76
C GLN A 176 -6.93 27.95 13.51
N ALA A 177 -6.24 26.86 13.12
CA ALA A 177 -4.94 26.51 13.69
C ALA A 177 -3.87 27.58 13.37
N GLU A 178 -3.85 28.10 12.14
CA GLU A 178 -2.89 29.13 11.73
C GLU A 178 -3.18 30.48 12.41
N ILE A 179 -4.45 30.88 12.56
CA ILE A 179 -4.83 32.10 13.31
C ILE A 179 -4.38 31.97 14.76
N ARG A 180 -4.69 30.85 15.42
CA ARG A 180 -4.24 30.60 16.80
C ARG A 180 -2.72 30.68 16.92
N ARG A 181 -1.99 30.15 15.94
CA ARG A 181 -0.52 30.20 15.90
C ARG A 181 0.01 31.63 15.72
N MET A 182 -0.64 32.45 14.89
CA MET A 182 -0.27 33.87 14.74
C MET A 182 -0.49 34.62 16.05
N MET A 183 -1.66 34.44 16.68
CA MET A 183 -2.00 35.09 17.95
C MET A 183 -1.05 34.72 19.10
N ASP A 184 -0.59 33.47 19.17
CA ASP A 184 0.40 33.02 20.16
C ASP A 184 1.79 33.62 19.91
N LYS A 185 2.17 33.81 18.65
CA LYS A 185 3.46 34.41 18.30
C LYS A 185 3.50 35.94 18.48
N ASP A 186 2.35 36.59 18.39
CA ASP A 186 2.21 38.04 18.57
C ASP A 186 1.93 38.44 20.04
N SER A 187 1.83 37.48 20.99
CA SER A 187 1.78 37.69 22.45
C SER A 187 3.13 37.51 23.12
#